data_AF-A0A7W1A622-F1
#
_entry.id   AF-A0A7W1A622-F1
#
_cell.length_a   1.000
_cell.length_b   1.000
_cell.length_c   1.000
_cell.angle_alpha   90.00
_cell.angle_beta   90.00
_cell.angle_gamma   90.00
#
_symmetry.space_group_name_H-M   'P 1'
#
loop_
_entity.id
_entity.type
_entity.pdbx_description
1 polymer ?
#
loop_
_entity_poly.entity_id
_entity_poly.type
_entity_poly.pdbx_seq_one_letter_code
_entity_poly.pdbx_strand_id
1 'polypeptide(L)'
;MQQMIRHHSQALEMTALVPARTRRPDFLLFSERIEVSQRDEIALMTRWLRKHNEPVAAIGASGDHGKAGHGHMPGMLLQDELAGLGRASGAPFEQQFLTLMIRHHEGALVMVDQLFAAPGAAQNSEIFRFASDVDSDQRTEIRRMRALLIAAQSSQ
;
A
#
# COMPACT_ATOMS: atom_id res chain seq x y z
N MET A 1 8.06 -11.15 2.21
CA MET A 1 6.73 -11.18 2.87
C MET A 1 6.60 -10.26 4.08
N GLN A 2 7.38 -10.41 5.17
CA GLN A 2 7.22 -9.57 6.39
C GLN A 2 7.27 -8.06 6.13
N GLN A 3 8.24 -7.60 5.32
CA GLN A 3 8.36 -6.20 4.92
C GLN A 3 7.12 -5.74 4.13
N MET A 4 6.67 -6.55 3.18
CA MET A 4 5.50 -6.23 2.37
C MET A 4 4.20 -6.22 3.20
N ILE A 5 4.06 -7.05 4.25
CA ILE A 5 2.94 -6.94 5.21
C ILE A 5 2.95 -5.57 5.90
N ARG A 6 4.12 -5.08 6.34
CA ARG A 6 4.23 -3.75 6.96
C ARG A 6 3.88 -2.64 5.97
N HIS A 7 4.31 -2.78 4.72
CA HIS A 7 3.99 -1.86 3.63
C HIS A 7 2.46 -1.80 3.39
N HIS A 8 1.82 -2.95 3.18
CA HIS A 8 0.36 -3.01 2.99
C HIS A 8 -0.41 -2.51 4.22
N SER A 9 0.13 -2.71 5.43
CA SER A 9 -0.50 -2.21 6.67
C SER A 9 -0.61 -0.68 6.69
N GLN A 10 0.35 0.06 6.10
CA GLN A 10 0.26 1.52 6.01
C GLN A 10 -0.80 1.96 4.99
N ALA A 11 -1.01 1.21 3.90
CA ALA A 11 -2.13 1.47 2.99
C ALA A 11 -3.49 1.35 3.71
N LEU A 12 -3.65 0.36 4.61
CA LEU A 12 -4.84 0.23 5.46
C LEU A 12 -5.02 1.40 6.44
N GLU A 13 -3.92 1.93 6.99
CA GLU A 13 -3.95 3.13 7.84
C GLU A 13 -4.43 4.36 7.04
N MET A 14 -3.96 4.51 5.80
CA MET A 14 -4.39 5.59 4.92
C MET A 14 -5.88 5.45 4.55
N THR A 15 -6.35 4.26 4.14
CA THR A 15 -7.75 4.05 3.73
C THR A 15 -8.71 4.26 4.90
N ALA A 16 -8.30 3.93 6.14
CA ALA A 16 -9.10 4.16 7.34
C ALA A 16 -9.43 5.64 7.59
N LEU A 17 -8.67 6.58 7.04
CA LEU A 17 -8.97 8.02 7.15
C LEU A 17 -10.17 8.41 6.27
N VAL A 18 -10.37 7.73 5.14
CA VAL A 18 -11.24 8.20 4.04
C VAL A 18 -12.69 8.51 4.46
N PRO A 19 -13.40 7.65 5.23
CA PRO A 19 -14.81 7.91 5.58
C PRO A 19 -15.03 9.20 6.37
N ALA A 20 -14.02 9.67 7.09
CA ALA A 20 -14.09 10.91 7.87
C ALA A 20 -13.72 12.16 7.06
N ARG A 21 -13.10 12.01 5.88
CA ARG A 21 -12.45 13.11 5.15
C ARG A 21 -13.10 13.49 3.84
N THR A 22 -13.89 12.60 3.24
CA THR A 22 -14.67 12.93 2.04
C THR A 22 -16.03 12.26 2.05
N ARG A 23 -16.96 12.83 1.28
CA ARG A 23 -18.29 12.26 1.00
C ARG A 23 -18.46 11.84 -0.46
N ARG A 24 -17.40 11.91 -1.28
CA ARG A 24 -17.45 11.60 -2.72
C ARG A 24 -17.69 10.09 -2.90
N PRO A 25 -18.84 9.65 -3.44
CA PRO A 25 -19.21 8.22 -3.42
C PRO A 25 -18.24 7.32 -4.19
N ASP A 26 -17.74 7.79 -5.33
CA ASP A 26 -16.73 7.09 -6.13
C ASP A 26 -15.40 6.94 -5.39
N PHE A 27 -15.01 7.94 -4.60
CA PHE A 27 -13.80 7.91 -3.78
C PHE A 27 -13.93 6.94 -2.60
N LEU A 28 -15.09 6.93 -1.93
CA LEU A 28 -15.38 5.96 -0.87
C LEU A 28 -15.28 4.53 -1.40
N LEU A 29 -15.98 4.23 -2.50
CA LEU A 29 -15.95 2.91 -3.14
C LEU A 29 -14.54 2.53 -3.62
N PHE A 30 -13.80 3.50 -4.14
CA PHE A 30 -12.41 3.28 -4.54
C PHE A 30 -11.52 2.91 -3.35
N SER A 31 -11.64 3.62 -2.22
CA SER A 31 -10.87 3.34 -1.00
C SER A 31 -11.19 1.98 -0.38
N GLU A 32 -12.46 1.57 -0.41
CA GLU A 32 -12.91 0.26 0.06
C GLU A 32 -12.30 -0.87 -0.79
N ARG A 33 -12.21 -0.67 -2.11
CA ARG A 33 -11.56 -1.66 -3.00
C ARG A 33 -10.09 -1.85 -2.71
N ILE A 34 -9.35 -0.76 -2.43
CA ILE A 34 -7.96 -0.86 -1.96
C ILE A 34 -7.91 -1.61 -0.62
N GLU A 35 -8.77 -1.26 0.33
CA GLU A 35 -8.76 -1.93 1.63
C GLU A 35 -8.93 -3.45 1.49
N VAL A 36 -9.88 -3.89 0.65
CA VAL A 36 -10.14 -5.31 0.40
C VAL A 36 -8.93 -6.00 -0.25
N SER A 37 -8.37 -5.44 -1.33
CA SER A 37 -7.22 -6.05 -2.01
C SER A 37 -6.01 -6.17 -1.07
N GLN A 38 -5.68 -5.10 -0.35
CA GLN A 38 -4.56 -5.05 0.58
C GLN A 38 -4.73 -6.07 1.73
N ARG A 39 -5.95 -6.26 2.25
CA ARG A 39 -6.25 -7.27 3.26
C ARG A 39 -6.06 -8.69 2.73
N ASP A 40 -6.50 -8.98 1.51
CA ASP A 40 -6.37 -10.29 0.88
C ASP A 40 -4.90 -10.65 0.63
N GLU A 41 -4.10 -9.68 0.18
CA GLU A 41 -2.65 -9.82 0.01
C GLU A 41 -1.92 -10.04 1.34
N ILE A 42 -2.29 -9.30 2.40
CA ILE A 42 -1.77 -9.55 3.77
C ILE A 42 -2.11 -10.98 4.22
N ALA A 43 -3.33 -11.45 3.95
CA ALA A 43 -3.74 -12.79 4.31
C ALA A 43 -2.94 -13.86 3.55
N LEU A 44 -2.65 -13.65 2.27
CA LEU A 44 -1.77 -14.51 1.46
C LEU A 44 -0.35 -14.57 2.04
N MET A 45 0.26 -13.41 2.30
CA MET A 45 1.61 -13.33 2.90
C MET A 45 1.68 -13.98 4.27
N THR A 46 0.65 -13.78 5.10
CA THR A 46 0.56 -14.36 6.45
C THR A 46 0.48 -15.88 6.39
N ARG A 47 -0.33 -16.44 5.48
CA ARG A 47 -0.41 -17.89 5.26
C ARG A 47 0.94 -18.45 4.80
N TRP A 48 1.60 -17.76 3.88
CA TRP A 48 2.93 -18.16 3.40
C TRP A 48 3.96 -18.22 4.53
N LEU A 49 4.05 -17.17 5.35
CA LEU A 49 4.97 -17.12 6.49
C LEU A 49 4.70 -18.25 7.50
N ARG A 50 3.44 -18.47 7.87
CA ARG A 50 3.05 -19.56 8.79
C ARG A 50 3.42 -20.93 8.25
N LYS A 51 3.17 -21.19 6.96
CA LYS A 51 3.50 -22.46 6.31
C LYS A 51 5.01 -22.76 6.37
N HIS A 52 5.85 -21.71 6.36
CA HIS A 52 7.30 -21.81 6.39
C HIS A 52 7.90 -21.62 7.81
N ASN A 53 7.06 -21.59 8.86
CA ASN A 53 7.46 -21.34 10.25
C ASN A 53 8.22 -20.01 10.45
N GLU A 54 7.95 -19.03 9.59
CA GLU A 54 8.53 -17.69 9.69
C GLU A 54 7.65 -16.79 10.58
N PRO A 55 8.23 -15.81 11.30
CA PRO A 55 7.45 -14.89 12.10
C PRO A 55 6.55 -14.02 11.22
N VAL A 56 5.31 -13.84 11.67
CA VAL A 56 4.34 -12.94 11.04
C VAL A 56 4.49 -11.57 11.70
N ALA A 57 4.73 -10.54 10.89
CA ALA A 57 4.75 -9.16 11.39
C ALA A 57 3.37 -8.79 11.97
N ALA A 58 3.35 -8.16 13.14
CA ALA A 58 2.11 -7.69 13.73
C ALA A 58 1.50 -6.58 12.87
N ILE A 59 0.22 -6.75 12.48
CA ILE A 59 -0.55 -5.76 11.73
C ILE A 59 -0.83 -4.58 12.67
N GLY A 60 -0.51 -3.36 12.24
CA GLY A 60 -0.72 -2.14 13.04
C GLY A 60 0.29 -1.92 14.17
N ALA A 61 1.31 -2.77 14.30
CA ALA A 61 2.45 -2.51 15.17
C ALA A 61 3.41 -1.53 14.46
N SER A 62 2.99 -0.27 14.36
CA SER A 62 3.82 0.86 13.92
C SER A 62 4.84 1.26 15.00
N GLY A 63 5.38 0.27 15.72
CA GLY A 63 6.14 0.43 16.96
C GLY A 63 7.63 0.74 16.78
N ASP A 64 8.10 0.93 15.54
CA ASP A 64 9.47 1.36 15.29
C ASP A 64 9.50 2.50 14.27
N HIS A 65 8.87 3.62 14.64
CA HIS A 65 9.11 4.91 14.00
C HIS A 65 10.39 5.53 14.58
N GLY A 66 11.47 4.75 14.50
CA GLY A 66 12.80 5.15 14.92
C GLY A 66 13.28 6.34 14.11
N LYS A 67 13.81 7.34 14.83
CA LYS A 67 14.58 8.47 14.30
C LYS A 67 15.50 7.99 13.17
N ALA A 68 15.42 8.66 12.02
CA ALA A 68 16.32 8.59 10.87
C ALA A 68 17.56 7.69 11.05
N GLY A 69 17.44 6.42 10.66
CA GLY A 69 18.55 5.46 10.68
C GLY A 69 18.06 4.05 10.43
N HIS A 70 18.43 3.48 9.27
CA HIS A 70 18.07 2.14 8.75
C HIS A 70 16.76 2.02 7.95
N GLY A 71 16.88 2.25 6.63
CA GLY A 71 16.10 1.54 5.59
C GLY A 71 14.60 1.78 5.55
N HIS A 72 14.16 2.97 5.14
CA HIS A 72 12.77 3.14 4.70
C HIS A 72 12.46 2.23 3.52
N MET A 73 11.41 1.41 3.63
CA MET A 73 10.91 0.67 2.47
C MET A 73 10.46 1.67 1.39
N PRO A 74 10.70 1.39 0.10
CA PRO A 74 10.28 2.27 -0.99
C PRO A 74 8.80 2.65 -0.88
N GLY A 75 8.49 3.93 -1.12
CA GLY A 75 7.12 4.44 -1.17
C GLY A 75 6.40 4.66 0.16
N MET A 76 6.93 4.14 1.29
CA MET A 76 6.35 4.38 2.61
C MET A 76 6.25 5.88 2.93
N LEU A 77 5.13 6.28 3.50
CA LEU A 77 4.91 7.62 4.03
C LEU A 77 5.64 7.79 5.35
N LEU A 78 6.22 8.98 5.53
CA LEU A 78 6.71 9.45 6.82
C LEU A 78 5.54 9.82 7.75
N GLN A 79 5.80 9.85 9.05
CA GLN A 79 4.79 10.26 10.04
C GLN A 79 4.22 11.66 9.75
N ASP A 80 5.06 12.61 9.34
CA ASP A 80 4.60 13.97 9.02
C ASP A 80 3.66 14.00 7.80
N GLU A 81 3.86 13.07 6.84
CA GLU A 81 3.01 12.94 5.66
C GLU A 81 1.66 12.30 6.01
N LEU A 82 1.66 11.23 6.83
CA LEU A 82 0.43 10.64 7.38
C LEU A 82 -0.35 11.65 8.22
N ALA A 83 0.34 12.39 9.09
CA ALA A 83 -0.28 13.45 9.90
C ALA A 83 -0.81 14.58 9.03
N GLY A 84 -0.10 14.95 7.96
CA GLY A 84 -0.55 15.91 6.96
C GLY A 84 -1.84 15.47 6.26
N LEU A 85 -1.87 14.23 5.78
CA LEU A 85 -3.05 13.61 5.19
C LEU A 85 -4.23 13.60 6.17
N GLY A 86 -3.97 13.25 7.43
CA GLY A 86 -4.93 13.29 8.53
C GLY A 86 -5.38 14.69 8.97
N ARG A 87 -4.87 15.78 8.38
CA ARG A 87 -5.38 17.14 8.60
C ARG A 87 -6.22 17.67 7.44
N ALA A 88 -6.06 17.10 6.24
CA ALA A 88 -6.83 17.49 5.07
C ALA A 88 -8.28 16.97 5.12
N SER A 89 -9.17 17.56 4.33
CA SER A 89 -10.55 17.07 4.07
C SER A 89 -11.03 17.57 2.71
N GLY A 90 -12.05 16.93 2.13
CA GLY A 90 -12.60 17.25 0.82
C GLY A 90 -11.58 17.07 -0.32
N ALA A 91 -11.67 17.91 -1.34
CA ALA A 91 -10.79 17.83 -2.51
C ALA A 91 -9.27 17.86 -2.19
N PRO A 92 -8.77 18.69 -1.26
CA PRO A 92 -7.37 18.63 -0.84
C PRO A 92 -6.95 17.26 -0.28
N PHE A 93 -7.82 16.62 0.51
CA PHE A 93 -7.56 15.27 1.03
C PHE A 93 -7.53 14.24 -0.10
N GLU A 94 -8.50 14.29 -1.02
CA GLU A 94 -8.58 13.36 -2.14
C GLU A 94 -7.32 13.43 -3.02
N GLN A 95 -6.87 14.65 -3.36
CA GLN A 95 -5.66 14.85 -4.14
C GLN A 95 -4.43 14.32 -3.41
N GLN A 96 -4.26 14.69 -2.14
CA GLN A 96 -3.12 14.26 -1.34
C GLN A 96 -3.10 12.73 -1.15
N PHE A 97 -4.26 12.12 -0.86
CA PHE A 97 -4.41 10.67 -0.73
C PHE A 97 -3.98 9.97 -2.02
N LEU A 98 -4.50 10.39 -3.17
CA LEU A 98 -4.18 9.76 -4.45
C LEU A 98 -2.69 9.90 -4.78
N THR A 99 -2.11 11.09 -4.59
CA THR A 99 -0.67 11.29 -4.83
C THR A 99 0.19 10.40 -3.93
N LEU A 100 -0.12 10.33 -2.64
CA LEU A 100 0.65 9.53 -1.69
C LEU A 100 0.45 8.03 -1.89
N MET A 101 -0.77 7.58 -2.18
CA MET A 101 -1.08 6.17 -2.41
C MET A 101 -0.48 5.68 -3.73
N ILE A 102 -0.42 6.51 -4.78
CA ILE A 102 0.33 6.19 -6.01
C ILE A 102 1.81 5.95 -5.69
N ARG A 103 2.45 6.86 -4.94
CA ARG A 103 3.86 6.72 -4.56
C ARG A 103 4.09 5.49 -3.69
N HIS A 104 3.16 5.20 -2.79
CA HIS A 104 3.17 4.00 -1.96
C HIS A 104 3.16 2.73 -2.81
N HIS A 105 2.22 2.60 -3.73
CA HIS A 105 2.11 1.46 -4.66
C HIS A 105 3.32 1.33 -5.57
N GLU A 106 3.86 2.43 -6.10
CA GLU A 106 5.11 2.40 -6.86
C GLU A 106 6.27 1.83 -6.03
N GLY A 107 6.29 2.10 -4.71
CA GLY A 107 7.20 1.46 -3.77
C GLY A 107 7.02 -0.05 -3.64
N ALA A 108 5.78 -0.54 -3.62
CA ALA A 108 5.51 -1.98 -3.63
C ALA A 108 6.03 -2.66 -4.90
N LEU A 109 5.91 -2.00 -6.06
CA LEU A 109 6.48 -2.52 -7.32
C LEU A 109 8.00 -2.66 -7.25
N VAL A 110 8.70 -1.68 -6.66
CA VAL A 110 10.16 -1.78 -6.42
C VAL A 110 10.49 -2.96 -5.51
N MET A 111 9.69 -3.20 -4.47
CA MET A 111 9.89 -4.34 -3.57
C MET A 111 9.62 -5.69 -4.26
N VAL A 112 8.67 -5.74 -5.18
CA VAL A 112 8.42 -6.91 -6.04
C VAL A 112 9.59 -7.17 -6.98
N ASP A 113 10.13 -6.14 -7.63
CA ASP A 113 11.32 -6.27 -8.48
C ASP A 113 12.53 -6.79 -7.69
N GLN A 114 12.74 -6.27 -6.48
CA GLN A 114 13.79 -6.75 -5.57
C GLN A 114 13.59 -8.21 -5.16
N LEU A 115 12.35 -8.63 -4.93
CA LEU A 115 12.01 -10.02 -4.63
C LEU A 115 12.32 -10.93 -5.82
N PHE A 116 11.99 -10.54 -7.05
CA PHE A 116 12.34 -11.32 -8.24
C PHE A 116 13.84 -11.41 -8.51
N ALA A 117 14.60 -10.37 -8.16
CA ALA A 117 16.05 -10.35 -8.28
C ALA A 117 16.77 -11.21 -7.22
N ALA A 118 16.07 -11.62 -6.16
CA ALA A 118 16.68 -12.41 -5.08
C ALA A 118 17.02 -13.85 -5.54
N PRO A 119 18.19 -14.40 -5.14
CA PRO A 119 18.57 -15.76 -5.47
C PRO A 119 17.49 -16.78 -5.05
N GLY A 120 17.09 -17.65 -5.98
CA GLY A 120 16.09 -18.69 -5.72
C GLY A 120 14.62 -18.23 -5.78
N ALA A 121 14.34 -16.94 -5.99
CA ALA A 121 12.96 -16.44 -6.06
C ALA A 121 12.16 -17.08 -7.22
N ALA A 122 12.78 -17.23 -8.39
CA ALA A 122 12.18 -17.89 -9.54
C ALA A 122 12.01 -19.42 -9.38
N GLN A 123 12.65 -20.03 -8.37
CA GLN A 123 12.55 -21.47 -8.10
C GLN A 123 11.41 -21.79 -7.13
N ASN A 124 10.88 -20.78 -6.44
CA ASN A 124 9.72 -20.91 -5.55
C ASN A 124 8.46 -20.43 -6.27
N SER A 125 7.68 -21.38 -6.81
CA SER A 125 6.47 -21.09 -7.58
C SER A 125 5.40 -20.32 -6.78
N GLU A 126 5.34 -20.48 -5.46
CA GLU A 126 4.42 -19.73 -4.61
C GLU A 126 4.84 -18.26 -4.47
N ILE A 127 6.14 -18.00 -4.27
CA ILE A 127 6.68 -16.63 -4.22
C ILE A 127 6.50 -15.94 -5.57
N PHE A 128 6.83 -16.64 -6.66
CA PHE A 128 6.71 -16.09 -8.01
C PHE A 128 5.25 -15.70 -8.31
N ARG A 129 4.31 -16.62 -8.07
CA ARG A 129 2.88 -16.35 -8.27
C ARG A 129 2.41 -15.18 -7.41
N PHE A 130 2.77 -15.14 -6.13
CA PHE A 130 2.42 -14.02 -5.25
C PHE A 130 2.94 -12.69 -5.78
N ALA A 131 4.23 -12.63 -6.15
CA ALA A 131 4.86 -11.42 -6.64
C ALA A 131 4.23 -10.93 -7.96
N SER A 132 3.86 -11.85 -8.87
CA SER A 132 3.15 -11.51 -10.10
C SER A 132 1.73 -11.00 -9.85
N ASP A 133 1.00 -11.61 -8.90
CA ASP A 133 -0.35 -11.17 -8.53
C ASP A 133 -0.29 -9.73 -7.97
N VAL A 134 0.64 -9.46 -7.02
CA VAL A 134 0.86 -8.11 -6.45
C VAL A 134 1.25 -7.09 -7.52
N ASP A 135 2.19 -7.41 -8.43
CA ASP A 135 2.56 -6.48 -9.50
C ASP A 135 1.35 -6.06 -10.36
N SER A 136 0.53 -7.05 -10.75
CA SER A 136 -0.66 -6.84 -11.57
C SER A 136 -1.69 -5.97 -10.87
N ASP A 137 -1.99 -6.27 -9.60
CA ASP A 137 -2.99 -5.58 -8.81
C ASP A 137 -2.54 -4.14 -8.51
N GLN A 138 -1.30 -3.94 -8.05
CA GLN A 138 -0.74 -2.63 -7.77
C GLN A 138 -0.71 -1.72 -9.01
N ARG A 139 -0.32 -2.26 -10.18
CA ARG A 139 -0.37 -1.49 -11.44
C ARG A 139 -1.80 -1.11 -11.83
N THR A 140 -2.77 -1.99 -11.58
CA THR A 140 -4.18 -1.73 -11.86
C THR A 140 -4.73 -0.63 -10.96
N GLU A 141 -4.38 -0.65 -9.68
CA GLU A 141 -4.77 0.39 -8.72
C GLU A 141 -4.11 1.73 -9.04
N ILE A 142 -2.82 1.76 -9.41
CA ILE A 142 -2.14 2.99 -9.87
C ILE A 142 -2.87 3.62 -11.06
N ARG A 143 -3.28 2.82 -12.07
CA ARG A 143 -4.02 3.35 -13.24
C ARG A 143 -5.35 3.99 -12.82
N ARG A 144 -6.09 3.35 -11.90
CA ARG A 144 -7.35 3.89 -11.37
C ARG A 144 -7.12 5.19 -10.59
N MET A 145 -6.10 5.24 -9.73
CA MET A 145 -5.75 6.46 -8.98
C MET A 145 -5.39 7.62 -9.90
N ARG A 146 -4.57 7.37 -10.92
CA ARG A 146 -4.21 8.40 -11.90
C ARG A 146 -5.43 8.93 -12.65
N ALA A 147 -6.37 8.06 -13.02
CA ALA A 147 -7.62 8.48 -13.66
C ALA A 147 -8.47 9.38 -12.73
N LEU A 148 -8.62 9.00 -11.45
CA LEU A 148 -9.33 9.82 -10.46
C LEU A 148 -8.65 11.17 -10.22
N LEU A 149 -7.32 11.20 -10.21
CA LEU A 149 -6.52 12.41 -10.01
C LEU A 149 -6.68 13.38 -11.18
N ILE A 150 -6.63 12.88 -12.42
CA ILE A 150 -6.86 13.68 -13.63
C ILE A 150 -8.28 14.25 -13.64
N ALA A 151 -9.29 13.42 -13.34
CA ALA A 151 -10.68 13.86 -13.31
C ALA A 151 -10.93 14.97 -12.27
N ALA A 152 -10.26 14.90 -11.11
CA ALA A 152 -10.33 15.92 -10.07
C ALA A 152 -9.68 17.25 -10.49
N GLN A 153 -8.62 17.20 -11.31
CA GLN A 153 -7.94 18.39 -11.84
C GLN A 153 -8.73 19.05 -12.98
N SER A 154 -9.45 18.27 -13.79
CA SER A 154 -10.29 18.79 -14.88
C SER A 154 -11.61 19.42 -14.43
N SER A 155 -11.94 19.31 -13.13
CA SER A 155 -13.18 19.83 -12.54
C SER A 155 -12.97 21.17 -11.79
N GLN A 156 -11.78 21.77 -11.90
CA GLN A 156 -11.41 23.09 -11.36
C GLN A 156 -11.29 24.10 -12.50
#